data_AF-A0A3E3AJK4-F1
#
_entry.id   AF-A0A3E3AJK4-F1
#
_cell.length_a   1.000
_cell.length_b   1.000
_cell.length_c   1.000
_cell.angle_alpha   90.00
_cell.angle_beta   90.00
_cell.angle_gamma   90.00
#
_symmetry.space_group_name_H-M   'P 1'
#
loop_
_entity.id
_entity.type
_entity.pdbx_description
1 polymer ?
#
loop_
_entity_poly.entity_id
_entity_poly.type
_entity_poly.pdbx_seq_one_letter_code
_entity_poly.pdbx_strand_id
1 'polypeptide(L)'
;MNQLELSEIIDKVVNKSDLTTKDIPSLDLYMDQIMTLFDDHLQDNKRFVDDKLLTKTMINNYSKAGVIKPVKGKKYTKEQIIGMLLVYNLKNTITIQEIKQVLAPVYANDESLENIYDQFIEIKKFQSDQLKPLVLKTVENFNLDIDNDNQRLISIMALSSLSNQLTNIVQGIIDNYYIESE
;
A
#
# COMPACT_ATOMS: atom_id res chain seq x y z
N MET A 1 16.27 -20.05 -15.77
CA MET A 1 15.61 -18.75 -15.57
C MET A 1 16.48 -17.61 -16.10
N ASN A 2 16.39 -17.40 -17.42
CA ASN A 2 16.99 -16.25 -18.09
C ASN A 2 16.45 -14.92 -17.50
N GLN A 3 17.12 -13.79 -17.76
CA GLN A 3 16.64 -12.42 -17.46
C GLN A 3 15.16 -12.17 -17.82
N LEU A 4 14.63 -12.92 -18.79
CA LEU A 4 13.21 -12.96 -19.18
C LEU A 4 12.29 -13.28 -17.99
N GLU A 5 12.63 -14.26 -17.15
CA GLU A 5 11.78 -14.67 -16.02
C GLU A 5 11.77 -13.64 -14.90
N LEU A 6 12.89 -12.97 -14.64
CA LEU A 6 12.91 -11.85 -13.69
C LEU A 6 12.09 -10.68 -14.22
N SER A 7 12.22 -10.36 -15.52
CA SER A 7 11.39 -9.33 -16.15
C SER A 7 9.91 -9.65 -15.97
N GLU A 8 9.49 -10.89 -16.20
CA GLU A 8 8.09 -11.31 -16.01
C GLU A 8 7.63 -11.21 -14.55
N ILE A 9 8.49 -11.55 -13.58
CA ILE A 9 8.19 -11.37 -12.15
C ILE A 9 7.98 -9.88 -11.84
N ILE A 10 8.85 -9.01 -12.34
CA ILE A 10 8.73 -7.56 -12.15
C ILE A 10 7.45 -7.04 -12.83
N ASP A 11 7.20 -7.46 -14.07
CA ASP A 11 6.02 -7.05 -14.85
C ASP A 11 4.72 -7.41 -14.12
N LYS A 12 4.65 -8.58 -13.48
CA LYS A 12 3.51 -8.96 -12.64
C LYS A 12 3.34 -8.08 -11.40
N VAL A 13 4.40 -7.48 -10.88
CA VAL A 13 4.35 -6.60 -9.71
C VAL A 13 3.97 -5.18 -10.10
N VAL A 14 4.58 -4.62 -11.15
CA VAL A 14 4.34 -3.23 -11.58
C VAL A 14 2.98 -3.02 -12.25
N ASN A 15 2.39 -4.08 -12.81
CA ASN A 15 1.07 -4.03 -13.46
C ASN A 15 -0.09 -4.41 -12.52
N LYS A 16 0.13 -4.49 -11.21
CA LYS A 16 -0.96 -4.71 -10.25
C LYS A 16 -1.94 -3.54 -10.29
N SER A 17 -3.22 -3.88 -10.19
CA SER A 17 -4.32 -2.93 -10.25
C SER A 17 -4.37 -2.05 -8.99
N ASP A 18 -4.91 -0.85 -9.17
CA ASP A 18 -5.20 0.11 -8.11
C ASP A 18 -6.70 0.40 -8.06
N LEU A 19 -7.20 0.73 -6.87
CA LEU A 19 -8.56 1.22 -6.66
C LEU A 19 -8.49 2.73 -6.51
N THR A 20 -9.02 3.46 -7.48
CA THR A 20 -8.98 4.93 -7.52
C THR A 20 -10.22 5.55 -6.90
N THR A 21 -10.19 6.85 -6.62
CA THR A 21 -11.35 7.57 -6.07
C THR A 21 -12.55 7.58 -7.01
N LYS A 22 -12.32 7.42 -8.33
CA LYS A 22 -13.36 7.35 -9.37
C LYS A 22 -14.12 6.02 -9.36
N ASP A 23 -13.48 4.96 -8.88
CA ASP A 23 -14.07 3.63 -8.77
C ASP A 23 -15.02 3.54 -7.55
N ILE A 24 -14.90 4.49 -6.60
CA ILE A 24 -15.76 4.55 -5.42
C ILE A 24 -17.09 5.27 -5.78
N PRO A 25 -18.25 4.60 -5.62
CA PRO A 25 -19.55 5.21 -5.87
C PRO A 25 -19.82 6.44 -5.01
N SER A 26 -20.61 7.39 -5.52
CA SER A 26 -21.02 8.58 -4.75
C SER A 26 -21.99 8.28 -3.61
N LEU A 27 -22.60 7.09 -3.60
CA LEU A 27 -23.54 6.66 -2.56
C LEU A 27 -22.81 5.91 -1.44
N ASP A 28 -23.25 6.11 -0.19
CA ASP A 28 -22.65 5.41 0.95
C ASP A 28 -22.89 3.90 0.86
N LEU A 29 -21.82 3.12 1.07
CA LEU A 29 -21.79 1.67 0.89
C LEU A 29 -21.98 0.90 2.19
N TYR A 30 -22.62 -0.25 2.14
CA TYR A 30 -22.60 -1.23 3.22
C TYR A 30 -21.26 -1.98 3.27
N MET A 31 -20.91 -2.49 4.45
CA MET A 31 -19.65 -3.22 4.68
C MET A 31 -19.35 -4.32 3.65
N ASP A 32 -20.34 -5.13 3.28
CA ASP A 32 -20.16 -6.21 2.29
C ASP A 32 -19.88 -5.67 0.88
N GLN A 33 -20.43 -4.50 0.54
CA GLN A 33 -20.16 -3.84 -0.74
C GLN A 33 -18.74 -3.27 -0.80
N ILE A 34 -18.20 -2.79 0.33
CA ILE A 34 -16.80 -2.30 0.40
C ILE A 34 -15.83 -3.47 0.24
N MET A 35 -16.08 -4.60 0.90
CA MET A 35 -15.25 -5.79 0.73
C MET A 35 -15.27 -6.29 -0.72
N THR A 36 -16.45 -6.29 -1.35
CA THR A 36 -16.61 -6.63 -2.77
C THR A 36 -15.82 -5.65 -3.65
N LEU A 37 -15.94 -4.34 -3.40
CA LEU A 37 -15.20 -3.31 -4.14
C LEU A 37 -13.68 -3.53 -4.07
N PHE A 38 -13.15 -3.84 -2.87
CA PHE A 38 -11.73 -4.14 -2.68
C PHE A 38 -11.31 -5.43 -3.38
N ASP A 39 -12.10 -6.49 -3.27
CA ASP A 39 -11.79 -7.76 -3.96
C ASP A 39 -11.82 -7.58 -5.49
N ASP A 40 -12.83 -6.90 -6.04
CA ASP A 40 -12.97 -6.72 -7.48
C ASP A 40 -11.77 -5.96 -8.09
N HIS A 41 -11.29 -4.91 -7.42
CA HIS A 41 -10.23 -4.03 -7.95
C HIS A 41 -8.81 -4.41 -7.53
N LEU A 42 -8.63 -5.12 -6.41
CA LEU A 42 -7.31 -5.38 -5.82
C LEU A 42 -7.00 -6.88 -5.66
N GLN A 43 -7.81 -7.79 -6.21
CA GLN A 43 -7.57 -9.25 -6.12
C GLN A 43 -6.20 -9.68 -6.63
N ASP A 44 -5.67 -9.04 -7.67
CA ASP A 44 -4.33 -9.31 -8.23
C ASP A 44 -3.18 -8.88 -7.31
N ASN A 45 -3.48 -8.09 -6.27
CA ASN A 45 -2.51 -7.72 -5.26
C ASN A 45 -2.27 -8.83 -4.23
N LYS A 46 -3.19 -9.80 -4.10
CA LYS A 46 -3.07 -10.94 -3.18
C LYS A 46 -1.85 -11.80 -3.53
N ARG A 47 -1.14 -12.29 -2.51
CA ARG A 47 -0.04 -13.24 -2.72
C ARG A 47 -0.57 -14.64 -2.96
N PHE A 48 -1.60 -15.03 -2.21
CA PHE A 48 -2.32 -16.28 -2.35
C PHE A 48 -3.82 -16.00 -2.56
N VAL A 49 -4.51 -16.88 -3.28
CA VAL A 49 -5.94 -16.72 -3.63
C VAL A 49 -6.82 -16.51 -2.38
N ASP A 50 -6.47 -17.17 -1.28
CA ASP A 50 -7.23 -17.14 -0.03
C ASP A 50 -6.94 -15.91 0.85
N ASP A 51 -5.93 -15.09 0.49
CA ASP A 51 -5.59 -13.90 1.25
C ASP A 51 -6.76 -12.91 1.25
N LYS A 52 -7.03 -12.32 2.41
CA LYS A 52 -8.08 -11.32 2.59
C LYS A 52 -7.49 -9.91 2.53
N LEU A 53 -7.93 -9.12 1.57
CA LEU A 53 -7.52 -7.72 1.43
C LEU A 53 -8.11 -6.86 2.55
N LEU A 54 -9.38 -7.10 2.85
CA LEU A 54 -10.16 -6.41 3.86
C LEU A 54 -11.17 -7.39 4.49
N THR A 55 -11.38 -7.28 5.81
CA THR A 55 -12.36 -8.10 6.54
C THR A 55 -13.26 -7.23 7.41
N LYS A 56 -14.44 -7.74 7.78
CA LYS A 56 -15.35 -7.06 8.74
C LYS A 56 -14.63 -6.67 10.03
N THR A 57 -13.81 -7.58 10.55
CA THR A 57 -13.02 -7.35 11.77
C THR A 57 -12.00 -6.22 11.57
N MET A 58 -11.28 -6.18 10.44
CA MET A 58 -10.35 -5.09 10.13
C MET A 58 -11.07 -3.73 10.07
N ILE A 59 -12.18 -3.64 9.33
CA ILE A 59 -12.97 -2.39 9.21
C ILE A 59 -13.43 -1.90 10.59
N ASN A 60 -13.95 -2.81 11.40
CA ASN A 60 -14.37 -2.49 12.77
C ASN A 60 -13.19 -2.03 13.63
N ASN A 61 -12.02 -2.66 13.50
CA ASN A 61 -10.82 -2.27 14.23
C ASN A 61 -10.32 -0.89 13.80
N TYR A 62 -10.38 -0.56 12.51
CA TYR A 62 -10.00 0.78 12.03
C TYR A 62 -10.92 1.86 12.58
N SER A 63 -12.23 1.62 12.62
CA SER A 63 -13.19 2.55 13.22
C SER A 63 -12.96 2.71 14.72
N LYS A 64 -12.75 1.59 15.45
CA LYS A 64 -12.49 1.62 16.90
C LYS A 64 -11.18 2.29 17.27
N ALA A 65 -10.13 2.10 16.48
CA ALA A 65 -8.83 2.73 16.68
C ALA A 65 -8.86 4.25 16.38
N GLY A 66 -9.90 4.74 15.69
CA GLY A 66 -10.01 6.12 15.26
C GLY A 66 -9.19 6.43 14.00
N VAL A 67 -8.84 5.41 13.23
CA VAL A 67 -8.03 5.53 12.00
C VAL A 67 -8.90 5.93 10.82
N ILE A 68 -10.17 5.50 10.82
CA ILE A 68 -11.21 6.03 9.94
C ILE A 68 -12.23 6.79 10.78
N LYS A 69 -12.87 7.81 10.20
CA LYS A 69 -13.92 8.59 10.88
C LYS A 69 -15.04 7.67 11.41
N PRO A 70 -15.69 8.00 12.53
CA PRO A 70 -16.75 7.17 13.10
C PRO A 70 -17.88 6.87 12.12
N VAL A 71 -18.25 5.60 12.03
CA VAL A 71 -19.33 5.12 11.16
C VAL A 71 -20.68 5.41 11.81
N LYS A 72 -21.53 6.18 11.14
CA LYS A 72 -22.90 6.44 11.59
C LYS A 72 -23.85 5.42 10.94
N GLY A 73 -24.38 4.49 11.73
CA GLY A 73 -25.26 3.44 11.24
C GLY A 73 -24.50 2.27 10.60
N LYS A 74 -24.93 1.80 9.42
CA LYS A 74 -24.37 0.63 8.73
C LYS A 74 -23.74 0.95 7.36
N LYS A 75 -23.64 2.23 7.01
CA LYS A 75 -23.12 2.70 5.74
C LYS A 75 -21.86 3.52 5.93
N TYR A 76 -20.98 3.47 4.94
CA TYR A 76 -19.68 4.11 4.93
C TYR A 76 -19.60 5.12 3.80
N THR A 77 -19.11 6.30 4.13
CA THR A 77 -18.92 7.38 3.16
C THR A 77 -17.70 7.14 2.27
N LYS A 78 -17.64 7.82 1.13
CA LYS A 78 -16.46 7.81 0.24
C LYS A 78 -15.18 8.15 0.99
N GLU A 79 -15.22 9.15 1.87
CA GLU A 79 -14.08 9.54 2.71
C GLU A 79 -13.61 8.40 3.63
N GLN A 80 -14.53 7.64 4.24
CA GLN A 80 -14.18 6.48 5.07
C GLN A 80 -13.55 5.35 4.25
N ILE A 81 -14.02 5.15 3.02
CA ILE A 81 -13.46 4.15 2.10
C ILE A 81 -12.04 4.55 1.69
N ILE A 82 -11.80 5.83 1.39
CA ILE A 82 -10.45 6.34 1.12
C ILE A 82 -9.56 6.18 2.34
N GLY A 83 -10.07 6.46 3.55
CA GLY A 83 -9.35 6.16 4.80
C GLY A 83 -8.93 4.68 4.90
N MET A 84 -9.79 3.73 4.51
CA MET A 84 -9.43 2.31 4.45
C MET A 84 -8.36 2.00 3.40
N LEU A 85 -8.35 2.70 2.26
CA LEU A 85 -7.31 2.57 1.23
C LEU A 85 -5.96 3.09 1.72
N LEU A 86 -5.94 4.20 2.46
CA LEU A 86 -4.72 4.70 3.10
C LEU A 86 -4.16 3.67 4.08
N VAL A 87 -5.02 3.08 4.93
CA VAL A 87 -4.60 1.98 5.82
C VAL A 87 -4.09 0.79 5.02
N TYR A 88 -4.77 0.40 3.94
CA TYR A 88 -4.36 -0.71 3.08
C TYR A 88 -2.95 -0.52 2.51
N ASN A 89 -2.60 0.71 2.10
CA ASN A 89 -1.27 1.02 1.55
C ASN A 89 -0.18 1.14 2.64
N LEU A 90 -0.53 1.46 3.89
CA LEU A 90 0.42 1.70 4.98
C LEU A 90 0.65 0.51 5.92
N LYS A 91 -0.34 -0.40 6.05
CA LYS A 91 -0.39 -1.45 7.10
C LYS A 91 0.77 -2.44 7.11
N ASN A 92 1.50 -2.58 6.01
CA ASN A 92 2.65 -3.48 5.92
C ASN A 92 3.98 -2.79 6.27
N THR A 93 3.98 -1.46 6.40
CA THR A 93 5.18 -0.65 6.66
C THR A 93 5.18 -0.12 8.09
N ILE A 94 4.01 0.29 8.59
CA ILE A 94 3.86 0.95 9.90
C ILE A 94 2.66 0.39 10.68
N THR A 95 2.69 0.55 11.99
CA THR A 95 1.67 0.07 12.91
C THR A 95 0.38 0.88 12.81
N ILE A 96 -0.73 0.30 13.28
CA ILE A 96 -2.03 0.98 13.28
C ILE A 96 -2.05 2.26 14.12
N GLN A 97 -1.19 2.36 15.15
CA GLN A 97 -1.07 3.56 15.98
C GLN A 97 -0.33 4.67 15.24
N GLU A 98 0.76 4.35 14.54
CA GLU A 98 1.47 5.31 13.70
C GLU A 98 0.56 5.80 12.56
N ILE A 99 -0.21 4.90 11.92
CA ILE A 99 -1.19 5.31 10.89
C ILE A 99 -2.21 6.29 11.47
N LYS A 100 -2.71 6.04 12.70
CA LYS A 100 -3.61 6.96 13.37
C LYS A 100 -2.98 8.34 13.57
N GLN A 101 -1.74 8.39 14.04
CA GLN A 101 -1.00 9.64 14.26
C GLN A 101 -0.78 10.41 12.96
N VAL A 102 -0.38 9.71 11.89
CA VAL A 102 -0.17 10.30 10.55
C VAL A 102 -1.46 10.88 9.97
N LEU A 103 -2.59 10.17 10.11
CA LEU A 103 -3.87 10.61 9.54
C LEU A 103 -4.59 11.67 10.40
N ALA A 104 -4.30 11.79 11.69
CA ALA A 104 -4.98 12.74 12.58
C ALA A 104 -4.92 14.20 12.10
N PRO A 105 -3.74 14.79 11.79
CA PRO A 105 -3.69 16.16 11.28
C PRO A 105 -4.29 16.29 9.88
N VAL A 106 -4.21 15.24 9.05
CA VAL A 106 -4.83 15.22 7.72
C VAL A 106 -6.35 15.35 7.82
N TYR A 107 -6.99 14.64 8.75
CA TYR A 107 -8.44 14.75 8.98
C TYR A 107 -8.86 16.07 9.65
N ALA A 108 -7.95 16.79 10.29
CA ALA A 108 -8.21 18.08 10.93
C ALA A 108 -8.14 19.25 9.94
N ASN A 109 -7.46 19.06 8.81
CA ASN A 109 -7.35 20.06 7.75
C ASN A 109 -8.58 20.01 6.82
N ASP A 110 -8.86 21.12 6.15
CA ASP A 110 -9.97 21.24 5.18
C ASP A 110 -9.62 20.65 3.79
N GLU A 111 -8.45 20.02 3.64
CA GLU A 111 -8.03 19.41 2.39
C GLU A 111 -8.82 18.13 2.09
N SER A 112 -9.22 17.95 0.84
CA SER A 112 -9.94 16.77 0.41
C SER A 112 -9.05 15.53 0.43
N LEU A 113 -9.43 14.52 1.21
CA LEU A 113 -8.75 13.23 1.25
C LEU A 113 -8.73 12.53 -0.12
N GLU A 114 -9.72 12.81 -0.97
CA GLU A 114 -9.76 12.35 -2.36
C GLU A 114 -8.61 12.94 -3.18
N ASN A 115 -8.33 14.24 -3.06
CA ASN A 115 -7.22 14.87 -3.78
C ASN A 115 -5.86 14.32 -3.32
N ILE A 116 -5.69 14.13 -2.00
CA ILE A 116 -4.45 13.58 -1.44
C ILE A 116 -4.21 12.16 -1.97
N TYR A 117 -5.27 11.33 -1.97
CA TYR A 117 -5.16 9.95 -2.43
C TYR A 117 -4.93 9.87 -3.95
N ASP A 118 -5.59 10.71 -4.75
CA ASP A 118 -5.36 10.76 -6.21
C ASP A 118 -3.92 11.15 -6.55
N GLN A 119 -3.36 12.15 -5.86
CA GLN A 119 -1.95 12.52 -6.02
C GLN A 119 -1.01 11.36 -5.65
N PHE A 120 -1.32 10.63 -4.57
CA PHE A 120 -0.56 9.43 -4.21
C PHE A 120 -0.61 8.36 -5.32
N ILE A 121 -1.77 8.11 -5.92
CA ILE A 121 -1.91 7.13 -7.02
C ILE A 121 -1.07 7.53 -8.24
N GLU A 122 -1.03 8.82 -8.59
CA GLU A 122 -0.16 9.31 -9.67
C GLU A 122 1.33 9.06 -9.39
N ILE A 123 1.78 9.35 -8.15
CA ILE A 123 3.16 9.11 -7.72
C ILE A 123 3.47 7.60 -7.71
N LYS A 124 2.55 6.77 -7.20
CA LYS A 124 2.69 5.31 -7.14
C LYS A 124 2.86 4.72 -8.54
N LYS A 125 2.08 5.19 -9.51
CA LYS A 125 2.20 4.77 -10.90
C LYS A 125 3.57 5.12 -11.47
N PHE A 126 4.02 6.36 -11.29
CA PHE A 126 5.36 6.77 -11.71
C PHE A 126 6.46 5.90 -11.08
N GLN A 127 6.37 5.62 -9.78
CA GLN A 127 7.33 4.74 -9.09
C GLN A 127 7.33 3.32 -9.66
N SER A 128 6.16 2.78 -10.00
CA SER A 128 6.02 1.46 -10.61
C SER A 128 6.72 1.40 -11.97
N ASP A 129 6.58 2.44 -12.80
CA ASP A 129 7.27 2.57 -14.08
C ASP A 129 8.81 2.60 -13.92
N GLN A 130 9.31 3.17 -12.81
CA GLN A 130 10.75 3.22 -12.51
C GLN A 130 11.29 1.94 -11.85
N LEU A 131 10.44 1.09 -11.29
CA LEU A 131 10.86 -0.09 -10.53
C LEU A 131 11.61 -1.11 -11.40
N LYS A 132 11.10 -1.37 -12.62
CA LYS A 132 11.73 -2.35 -13.52
C LYS A 132 13.14 -1.98 -13.95
N PRO A 133 13.40 -0.76 -14.46
CA PRO A 133 14.77 -0.31 -14.70
C PRO A 133 15.67 -0.37 -13.48
N LEU A 134 15.17 -0.05 -12.29
CA LEU A 134 15.95 -0.07 -11.04
C LEU A 134 16.44 -1.49 -10.71
N VAL A 135 15.54 -2.48 -10.76
CA VAL A 135 15.87 -3.87 -10.44
C VAL A 135 16.80 -4.47 -11.49
N LEU A 136 16.51 -4.29 -12.78
CA LEU A 136 17.34 -4.83 -13.86
C LEU A 136 18.76 -4.26 -13.83
N LYS A 137 18.92 -2.94 -13.66
CA LYS A 137 20.25 -2.32 -13.52
C LYS A 137 21.02 -2.86 -12.32
N THR A 138 20.35 -3.14 -11.21
CA THR A 138 21.01 -3.73 -10.02
C THR A 138 21.57 -5.12 -10.34
N VAL A 139 20.77 -5.96 -11.01
CA VAL A 139 21.20 -7.31 -11.40
C VAL A 139 22.35 -7.27 -12.41
N GLU A 140 22.26 -6.39 -13.40
CA GLU A 140 23.30 -6.20 -14.43
C GLU A 140 24.62 -5.68 -13.84
N ASN A 141 24.58 -4.66 -12.99
CA ASN A 141 25.78 -4.04 -12.42
C ASN A 141 26.64 -5.01 -11.60
N PHE A 142 26.03 -6.02 -10.99
CA PHE A 142 26.71 -7.02 -10.16
C PHE A 142 26.80 -8.40 -10.81
N ASN A 143 26.41 -8.52 -12.09
CA ASN A 143 26.36 -9.80 -12.83
C ASN A 143 25.66 -10.91 -12.05
N LEU A 144 24.50 -10.61 -11.45
CA LEU A 144 23.75 -11.57 -10.65
C LEU A 144 22.96 -12.51 -11.56
N ASP A 145 23.29 -13.80 -11.53
CA ASP A 145 22.51 -14.86 -12.16
C ASP A 145 21.48 -15.40 -11.17
N ILE A 146 20.20 -15.15 -11.46
CA ILE A 146 19.10 -15.62 -10.61
C ILE A 146 18.95 -17.15 -10.69
N ASP A 147 19.50 -17.82 -11.69
CA ASP A 147 19.52 -19.28 -11.72
C ASP A 147 20.48 -19.89 -10.71
N ASN A 148 21.56 -19.19 -10.37
CA ASN A 148 22.51 -19.65 -9.37
C ASN A 148 21.96 -19.39 -7.95
N ASP A 149 21.89 -20.42 -7.11
CA ASP A 149 21.31 -20.31 -5.76
C ASP A 149 21.96 -19.22 -4.89
N ASN A 150 23.29 -19.09 -4.94
CA ASN A 150 23.99 -18.07 -4.14
C ASN A 150 23.70 -16.66 -4.66
N GLN A 151 23.72 -16.47 -5.97
CA GLN A 151 23.47 -15.16 -6.58
C GLN A 151 21.98 -14.77 -6.53
N ARG A 152 21.08 -15.74 -6.57
CA ARG A 152 19.65 -15.59 -6.27
C ARG A 152 19.44 -15.10 -4.84
N LEU A 153 20.09 -15.73 -3.86
CA LEU A 153 20.04 -15.29 -2.46
C LEU A 153 20.56 -13.86 -2.31
N ILE A 154 21.69 -13.52 -2.96
CA ILE A 154 22.24 -12.16 -2.96
C ILE A 154 21.23 -11.17 -3.56
N SER A 155 20.58 -11.51 -4.66
CA SER A 155 19.55 -10.67 -5.30
C SER A 155 18.37 -10.42 -4.35
N ILE A 156 17.88 -11.47 -3.68
CA ILE A 156 16.80 -11.37 -2.69
C ILE A 156 17.23 -10.48 -1.51
N MET A 157 18.43 -10.69 -0.97
CA MET A 157 18.96 -9.88 0.13
C MET A 157 19.13 -8.40 -0.26
N ALA A 158 19.61 -8.11 -1.47
CA ALA A 158 19.80 -6.75 -1.95
C ALA A 158 18.46 -6.00 -2.07
N LEU A 159 17.45 -6.63 -2.68
CA LEU A 159 16.11 -6.06 -2.79
C LEU A 159 15.43 -5.90 -1.42
N SER A 160 15.63 -6.86 -0.52
CA SER A 160 15.10 -6.79 0.84
C SER A 160 15.77 -5.67 1.65
N SER A 161 17.08 -5.46 1.46
CA SER A 161 17.82 -4.37 2.09
C SER A 161 17.27 -3.00 1.65
N LEU A 162 17.00 -2.81 0.35
CA LEU A 162 16.38 -1.58 -0.15
C LEU A 162 14.98 -1.35 0.46
N SER A 163 14.15 -2.38 0.51
CA SER A 163 12.82 -2.31 1.16
C SER A 163 12.93 -1.89 2.63
N ASN A 164 13.91 -2.45 3.35
CA ASN A 164 14.15 -2.11 4.75
C ASN A 164 14.64 -0.67 4.91
N GLN A 165 15.52 -0.19 4.04
CA GLN A 165 15.99 1.20 4.07
C GLN A 165 14.82 2.19 3.85
N LEU A 166 13.94 1.92 2.88
CA LEU A 166 12.74 2.74 2.66
C LEU A 166 11.81 2.71 3.88
N THR A 167 11.63 1.55 4.50
CA THR A 167 10.83 1.41 5.73
C THR A 167 11.43 2.24 6.87
N ASN A 168 12.74 2.16 7.07
CA ASN A 168 13.44 2.95 8.09
C ASN A 168 13.34 4.46 7.83
N ILE A 169 13.35 4.89 6.56
CA ILE A 169 13.13 6.30 6.21
C ILE A 169 11.70 6.73 6.57
N VAL A 170 10.69 5.91 6.25
CA VAL A 170 9.29 6.19 6.63
C VAL A 170 9.14 6.29 8.15
N GLN A 171 9.73 5.36 8.89
CA GLN A 171 9.73 5.38 10.37
C GLN A 171 10.45 6.62 10.90
N GLY A 172 11.62 6.97 10.36
CA GLY A 172 12.33 8.18 10.73
C GLY A 172 11.55 9.47 10.44
N ILE A 173 10.73 9.52 9.39
CA ILE A 173 9.80 10.63 9.16
C ILE A 173 8.74 10.66 10.28
N ILE A 174 8.20 9.51 10.66
CA ILE A 174 7.17 9.44 11.70
C ILE A 174 7.72 9.87 13.06
N ASP A 175 8.87 9.31 13.45
CA ASP A 175 9.55 9.60 14.70
C ASP A 175 9.86 11.09 14.86
N ASN A 176 10.20 11.79 13.77
CA ASN A 176 10.57 13.20 13.81
C ASN A 176 9.37 14.17 13.79
N TYR A 177 8.20 13.75 13.30
CA TYR A 177 7.07 14.65 13.06
C TYR A 177 5.81 14.32 13.88
N TYR A 178 5.67 13.09 14.38
CA TYR A 178 4.43 12.60 14.98
C TYR A 178 4.59 11.91 16.33
N ILE A 179 5.81 11.48 16.67
CA ILE A 179 6.12 11.02 18.01
C ILE A 179 6.63 12.23 18.79
N GLU A 180 5.84 12.71 19.75
CA GLU A 180 6.33 13.68 20.73
C GLU A 180 7.56 13.07 21.41
N SER A 181 8.71 13.76 21.34
CA SER A 181 9.81 13.46 22.24
C SER A 181 9.30 13.61 23.66
N GLU A 182 9.22 12.49 24.40
CA GLU A 182 8.97 12.48 25.85
C GLU A 182 9.87 13.47 26.59
#